data_AF-A0A0P1AEK3-F1
#
_entry.id   AF-A0A0P1AEK3-F1
#
_cell.length_a   1.000
_cell.length_b   1.000
_cell.length_c   1.000
_cell.angle_alpha   90.00
_cell.angle_beta   90.00
_cell.angle_gamma   90.00
#
_symmetry.space_group_name_H-M   'P 1'
#
loop_
_entity.id
_entity.type
_entity.pdbx_description
1 polymer ?
#
loop_
_entity_poly.entity_id
_entity_poly.type
_entity_poly.pdbx_seq_one_letter_code
_entity_poly.pdbx_strand_id
1 'polypeptide(L)'
;MVKRFLTFVALSNCIGKEIVLLRKDQHTIMVLFNIIISISLLGATPATSNEILPQIKSDVTITDSSIARFFDESRFQKAFPHAIDLYNFDGLINACKKFPAFANSGNDVNDKRELAAFLAQTSYESDKFQAAEEYARDSYTEWQYCDNTTYPCSPGRHYHGRGPLQLSWNYNYLLAGKALDLDLLNNPDLVATDTTVTWMTALWFWMTPPSNYVVHDVVAGMDGFALSTKYINGGLECGVNAPNRANELHRIDHYNKMCELMDVQPLGKTACNDL
;
A
#
# COMPACT_ATOMS: atom_id res chain seq x y z
N MET A 1 -2.37 -21.13 -23.17
CA MET A 1 -1.92 -19.86 -23.76
C MET A 1 -2.10 -18.77 -22.71
N VAL A 2 -1.22 -18.68 -21.71
CA VAL A 2 -1.28 -17.65 -20.65
C VAL A 2 0.16 -17.33 -20.25
N LYS A 3 0.76 -16.34 -20.91
CA LYS A 3 2.06 -15.74 -20.57
C LYS A 3 1.99 -14.23 -20.82
N ARG A 4 0.99 -13.56 -20.26
CA ARG A 4 1.03 -12.11 -20.11
C ARG A 4 1.22 -11.84 -18.63
N PHE A 5 2.48 -11.63 -18.26
CA PHE A 5 2.87 -11.16 -16.94
C PHE A 5 2.22 -9.80 -16.73
N LEU A 6 1.53 -9.60 -15.61
CA LEU A 6 1.12 -8.27 -15.17
C LEU A 6 2.37 -7.43 -15.14
N THR A 7 2.39 -6.45 -16.02
CA THR A 7 3.40 -5.42 -15.98
C THR A 7 2.71 -4.25 -15.31
N PHE A 8 3.03 -4.03 -14.04
CA PHE A 8 2.75 -2.76 -13.39
C PHE A 8 3.77 -1.77 -13.92
N VAL A 9 3.33 -0.58 -14.31
CA VAL A 9 4.27 0.40 -14.84
C VAL A 9 4.88 1.14 -13.68
N ALA A 10 6.13 0.78 -13.39
CA ALA A 10 6.97 1.62 -12.56
C ALA A 10 7.10 2.99 -13.22
N LEU A 11 6.86 4.06 -12.44
CA LEU A 11 7.07 5.49 -12.75
C LEU A 11 8.51 5.87 -13.18
N SER A 12 9.30 4.87 -13.60
CA SER A 12 10.72 4.82 -13.91
C SER A 12 11.26 5.95 -14.79
N ASN A 13 10.40 6.71 -15.47
CA ASN A 13 10.83 7.81 -16.35
C ASN A 13 10.75 9.21 -15.72
N CYS A 14 10.34 9.36 -14.45
CA CYS A 14 10.18 10.69 -13.83
C CYS A 14 11.13 11.00 -12.67
N ILE A 15 11.90 10.02 -12.17
CA ILE A 15 12.86 10.26 -11.07
C ILE A 15 14.15 10.85 -11.68
N GLY A 16 14.15 12.16 -11.93
CA GLY A 16 15.33 12.84 -12.47
C GLY A 16 15.16 14.32 -12.87
N LYS A 17 13.99 14.93 -12.69
CA LYS A 17 13.86 16.39 -12.85
C LYS A 17 13.50 17.01 -11.50
N GLU A 18 14.46 17.72 -10.91
CA GLU A 18 14.22 18.67 -9.83
C GLU A 18 13.09 19.61 -10.26
N ILE A 19 11.90 19.38 -9.71
CA ILE A 19 10.79 20.31 -9.82
C ILE A 19 11.08 21.43 -8.83
N VAL A 20 11.64 22.52 -9.35
CA VAL A 20 11.75 23.81 -8.66
C VAL A 20 10.33 24.35 -8.48
N LEU A 21 9.69 24.03 -7.35
CA LEU A 21 8.44 24.66 -6.93
C LEU A 21 8.73 26.05 -6.37
N LEU A 22 8.43 27.08 -7.16
CA LEU A 22 8.26 28.45 -6.70
C LEU A 22 7.06 28.50 -5.73
N ARG A 23 7.32 28.52 -4.42
CA ARG A 23 6.29 28.84 -3.42
C ARG A 23 5.97 30.33 -3.46
N LYS A 24 4.68 30.65 -3.59
CA LYS A 24 4.12 31.97 -3.32
C LYS A 24 3.44 31.95 -1.95
N ASP A 25 3.59 33.07 -1.26
CA ASP A 25 3.41 33.35 0.16
C ASP A 25 2.05 33.04 0.85
N GLN A 26 2.21 32.70 2.14
CA GLN A 26 1.50 33.16 3.38
C GLN A 26 -0.04 33.14 3.50
N HIS A 27 -0.55 32.53 4.58
CA HIS A 27 -1.00 33.27 5.78
C HIS A 27 -1.34 32.38 7.00
N THR A 28 -0.93 32.87 8.16
CA THR A 28 -1.10 32.39 9.53
C THR A 28 -2.48 32.75 10.08
N ILE A 29 -3.20 31.83 10.75
CA ILE A 29 -4.16 32.18 11.81
C ILE A 29 -4.06 31.15 12.95
N MET A 30 -3.62 31.64 14.11
CA MET A 30 -3.55 30.94 15.39
C MET A 30 -4.80 31.36 16.18
N VAL A 31 -5.68 30.42 16.56
CA VAL A 31 -6.80 30.70 17.46
C VAL A 31 -6.58 29.98 18.79
N LEU A 32 -6.29 30.78 19.82
CA LEU A 32 -6.30 30.38 21.22
C LEU A 32 -7.73 30.50 21.76
N PHE A 33 -8.22 29.49 22.49
CA PHE A 33 -9.36 29.65 23.38
C PHE A 33 -9.00 29.21 24.80
N ASN A 34 -9.25 30.13 25.74
CA ASN A 34 -9.00 30.01 27.16
C ASN A 34 -10.07 29.19 27.89
N ILE A 35 -9.59 28.56 28.96
CA ILE A 35 -10.26 27.76 29.98
C ILE A 35 -11.25 28.60 30.81
N ILE A 36 -12.42 28.04 31.14
CA ILE A 36 -13.22 28.46 32.31
C ILE A 36 -13.54 27.22 33.16
N ILE A 37 -13.07 27.26 34.40
CA ILE A 37 -13.32 26.32 35.50
C ILE A 37 -14.65 26.69 36.16
N SER A 38 -15.52 25.71 36.39
CA SER A 38 -16.66 25.83 37.32
C SER A 38 -16.67 24.64 38.28
N ILE A 39 -16.43 24.91 39.55
CA ILE A 39 -16.50 23.96 40.66
C ILE A 39 -17.94 23.93 41.19
N SER A 40 -18.48 22.74 41.44
CA SER A 40 -19.63 22.56 42.35
C SER A 40 -19.48 21.20 43.06
N LEU A 41 -19.44 21.24 44.39
CA LEU A 41 -19.30 20.09 45.28
C LEU A 41 -20.67 19.60 45.80
N LEU A 42 -20.65 18.30 46.15
CA LEU A 42 -21.37 17.59 47.22
C LEU A 42 -22.78 17.04 46.98
N GLY A 43 -22.86 15.71 47.09
CA GLY A 43 -24.06 14.93 47.42
C GLY A 43 -23.75 13.43 47.37
N ALA A 44 -23.41 12.84 48.51
CA ALA A 44 -23.18 11.40 48.68
C ALA A 44 -24.36 10.71 49.37
N THR A 45 -24.37 9.37 49.29
CA THR A 45 -25.16 8.31 50.00
C THR A 45 -26.29 7.65 49.18
N PRO A 46 -26.69 6.39 49.51
CA PRO A 46 -25.88 5.17 49.58
C PRO A 46 -26.47 4.02 48.72
N ALA A 47 -25.71 2.93 48.65
CA ALA A 47 -25.92 1.75 47.80
C ALA A 47 -27.22 0.95 48.03
N THR A 48 -27.73 0.34 46.95
CA THR A 48 -28.50 -0.91 47.01
C THR A 48 -27.97 -1.89 45.97
N SER A 49 -27.53 -3.03 46.48
CA SER A 49 -27.01 -4.22 45.80
C SER A 49 -28.02 -4.87 44.86
N ASN A 50 -27.57 -5.27 43.69
CA ASN A 50 -28.07 -6.46 43.00
C ASN A 50 -26.86 -7.23 42.47
N GLU A 51 -26.58 -8.37 43.09
CA GLU A 51 -25.59 -9.34 42.62
C GLU A 51 -26.02 -9.89 41.26
N ILE A 52 -25.19 -9.68 40.25
CA ILE A 52 -25.24 -10.45 39.00
C ILE A 52 -23.96 -11.29 38.98
N LEU A 53 -24.14 -12.60 39.04
CA LEU A 53 -23.11 -13.62 38.88
C LEU A 53 -22.21 -13.27 37.67
N PRO A 54 -20.87 -13.28 37.78
CA PRO A 54 -20.03 -13.07 36.61
C PRO A 54 -20.15 -14.29 35.70
N GLN A 55 -20.92 -14.15 34.63
CA GLN A 55 -20.75 -14.95 33.43
C GLN A 55 -19.33 -14.68 32.94
N ILE A 56 -18.47 -15.70 33.01
CA ILE A 56 -17.15 -15.69 32.39
C ILE A 56 -17.38 -15.51 30.89
N LYS A 57 -17.42 -14.26 30.43
CA LYS A 57 -17.04 -13.96 29.06
C LYS A 57 -15.58 -14.34 29.01
N SER A 58 -15.30 -15.45 28.32
CA SER A 58 -13.98 -15.71 27.80
C SER A 58 -13.57 -14.44 27.06
N ASP A 59 -12.70 -13.66 27.70
CA ASP A 59 -11.90 -12.65 27.02
C ASP A 59 -10.96 -13.46 26.13
N VAL A 60 -11.50 -13.91 25.00
CA VAL A 60 -10.68 -14.26 23.86
C VAL A 60 -10.05 -12.93 23.53
N THR A 61 -8.83 -12.73 24.02
CA THR A 61 -7.91 -11.73 23.51
C THR A 61 -7.82 -12.01 22.02
N ILE A 62 -8.67 -11.35 21.23
CA ILE A 62 -8.41 -11.14 19.82
C ILE A 62 -7.12 -10.36 19.84
N THR A 63 -6.00 -11.08 19.70
CA THR A 63 -4.73 -10.49 19.36
C THR A 63 -5.03 -9.65 18.15
N ASP A 64 -4.98 -8.32 18.28
CA ASP A 64 -5.29 -7.40 17.19
C ASP A 64 -4.43 -7.82 16.00
N SER A 65 -5.06 -8.49 15.03
CA SER A 65 -4.45 -9.07 13.82
C SER A 65 -4.07 -7.98 12.82
N SER A 66 -3.79 -6.79 13.35
CA SER A 66 -3.59 -5.55 12.65
C SER A 66 -2.12 -5.22 12.65
N ILE A 67 -1.65 -4.65 11.54
CA ILE A 67 -0.32 -4.06 11.45
C ILE A 67 -0.10 -2.94 12.48
N ALA A 68 -1.20 -2.38 13.03
CA ALA A 68 -1.21 -1.39 14.11
C ALA A 68 -0.41 -1.82 15.35
N ARG A 69 -0.18 -3.14 15.55
CA ARG A 69 0.62 -3.65 16.67
C ARG A 69 2.09 -3.21 16.62
N PHE A 70 2.63 -2.87 15.46
CA PHE A 70 4.02 -2.41 15.30
C PHE A 70 4.21 -1.22 14.33
N PHE A 71 3.16 -0.77 13.66
CA PHE A 71 3.19 0.36 12.75
C PHE A 71 1.89 1.17 12.86
N ASP A 72 1.99 2.43 13.28
CA ASP A 72 0.86 3.33 13.52
C ASP A 72 0.88 4.55 12.59
N GLU A 73 -0.15 5.40 12.69
CA GLU A 73 -0.26 6.66 11.94
C GLU A 73 0.99 7.55 12.11
N SER A 74 1.55 7.64 13.32
CA SER A 74 2.73 8.47 13.58
C SER A 74 3.94 7.97 12.80
N ARG A 75 4.17 6.65 12.77
CA ARG A 75 5.22 6.02 11.97
C ARG A 75 4.97 6.18 10.48
N PHE A 76 3.71 6.08 10.02
CA PHE A 76 3.35 6.32 8.62
C PHE A 76 3.68 7.76 8.20
N GLN A 77 3.22 8.77 8.95
CA GLN A 77 3.50 10.18 8.68
C GLN A 77 5.00 10.50 8.74
N LYS A 78 5.73 9.90 9.69
CA LYS A 78 7.18 10.06 9.79
C LYS A 78 7.91 9.48 8.57
N ALA A 79 7.46 8.34 8.08
CA ALA A 79 8.03 7.68 6.91
C ALA A 79 7.71 8.40 5.60
N PHE A 80 6.49 8.94 5.50
CA PHE A 80 5.94 9.54 4.28
C PHE A 80 5.34 10.93 4.55
N PRO A 81 6.15 11.92 4.96
CA PRO A 81 5.67 13.23 5.40
C PRO A 81 5.05 14.10 4.29
N HIS A 82 5.13 13.63 3.05
CA HIS A 82 4.58 14.30 1.86
C HIS A 82 3.55 13.43 1.14
N ALA A 83 3.09 12.34 1.76
CA ALA A 83 2.00 11.55 1.21
C ALA A 83 0.76 12.44 1.00
N ILE A 84 0.10 12.29 -0.14
CA ILE A 84 -1.18 12.97 -0.38
C ILE A 84 -2.31 12.32 0.43
N ASP A 85 -3.39 13.05 0.68
CA ASP A 85 -4.52 12.62 1.52
C ASP A 85 -5.13 11.26 1.12
N LEU A 86 -5.04 10.89 -0.16
CA LEU A 86 -5.48 9.59 -0.67
C LEU A 86 -4.80 8.42 0.07
N TYR A 87 -3.50 8.56 0.33
CA TYR A 87 -2.67 7.53 0.97
C TYR A 87 -2.57 7.79 2.47
N ASN A 88 -3.64 7.50 3.20
CA ASN A 88 -3.66 7.60 4.66
C ASN A 88 -3.66 6.22 5.33
N PHE A 89 -3.25 6.20 6.61
CA PHE A 89 -3.11 4.97 7.38
C PHE A 89 -4.46 4.29 7.67
N ASP A 90 -5.52 5.06 7.93
CA ASP A 90 -6.86 4.52 8.13
C ASP A 90 -7.35 3.74 6.92
N GLY A 91 -7.10 4.24 5.71
CA GLY A 91 -7.37 3.54 4.45
C GLY A 91 -6.59 2.23 4.33
N LEU A 92 -5.31 2.22 4.74
CA LEU A 92 -4.48 1.02 4.76
C LEU A 92 -5.05 -0.01 5.75
N ILE A 93 -5.37 0.40 6.98
CA ILE A 93 -5.99 -0.45 8.01
C ILE A 93 -7.33 -1.01 7.52
N ASN A 94 -8.17 -0.19 6.90
CA ASN A 94 -9.44 -0.63 6.34
C ASN A 94 -9.25 -1.64 5.21
N ALA A 95 -8.25 -1.45 4.35
CA ALA A 95 -7.92 -2.39 3.29
C ALA A 95 -7.40 -3.74 3.85
N CYS A 96 -6.57 -3.72 4.90
CA CYS A 96 -6.08 -4.93 5.57
C CYS A 96 -7.21 -5.83 6.10
N LYS A 97 -8.39 -5.28 6.45
CA LYS A 97 -9.56 -6.08 6.87
C LYS A 97 -10.03 -7.07 5.79
N LYS A 98 -9.80 -6.76 4.50
CA LYS A 98 -10.09 -7.67 3.37
C LYS A 98 -9.02 -8.75 3.19
N PHE A 99 -7.82 -8.54 3.73
CA PHE A 99 -6.65 -9.40 3.59
C PHE A 99 -6.06 -9.78 4.96
N PRO A 100 -6.78 -10.54 5.80
CA PRO A 100 -6.41 -10.77 7.20
C PRO A 100 -5.13 -11.58 7.40
N ALA A 101 -4.58 -12.19 6.34
CA ALA A 101 -3.30 -12.90 6.37
C ALA A 101 -2.09 -11.98 6.16
N PHE A 102 -2.29 -10.79 5.56
CA PHE A 102 -1.22 -9.85 5.28
C PHE A 102 -0.55 -9.39 6.57
N ALA A 103 0.78 -9.57 6.67
CA ALA A 103 1.58 -9.23 7.84
C ALA A 103 0.97 -9.75 9.15
N ASN A 104 0.46 -10.99 9.13
CA ASN A 104 -0.23 -11.63 10.24
C ASN A 104 0.01 -13.15 10.28
N SER A 105 1.26 -13.56 10.09
CA SER A 105 1.70 -14.96 10.10
C SER A 105 1.83 -15.58 11.51
N GLY A 106 1.74 -14.75 12.56
CA GLY A 106 2.03 -15.15 13.94
C GLY A 106 3.51 -15.06 14.29
N ASN A 107 4.35 -14.48 13.42
CA ASN A 107 5.74 -14.17 13.68
C ASN A 107 5.99 -12.68 13.40
N ASP A 108 6.06 -11.87 14.46
CA ASP A 108 6.20 -10.42 14.33
C ASP A 108 7.42 -9.97 13.52
N VAL A 109 8.52 -10.73 13.52
CA VAL A 109 9.70 -10.38 12.72
C VAL A 109 9.40 -10.56 11.24
N ASN A 110 8.73 -11.64 10.85
CA ASN A 110 8.31 -11.88 9.47
C ASN A 110 7.23 -10.89 9.03
N ASP A 111 6.27 -10.61 9.91
CA ASP A 111 5.16 -9.70 9.63
C ASP A 111 5.66 -8.25 9.42
N LYS A 112 6.63 -7.81 10.22
CA LYS A 112 7.35 -6.55 10.03
C LYS A 112 8.13 -6.51 8.72
N ARG A 113 8.80 -7.60 8.32
CA ARG A 113 9.50 -7.67 7.02
C ARG A 113 8.55 -7.59 5.85
N GLU A 114 7.44 -8.31 5.91
CA GLU A 114 6.40 -8.23 4.89
C GLU A 114 5.86 -6.81 4.76
N LEU A 115 5.46 -6.17 5.87
CA LEU A 115 4.98 -4.80 5.83
C LEU A 115 6.06 -3.83 5.30
N ALA A 116 7.30 -3.99 5.74
CA ALA A 116 8.42 -3.18 5.26
C ALA A 116 8.61 -3.32 3.75
N ALA A 117 8.54 -4.54 3.21
CA ALA A 117 8.64 -4.79 1.79
C ALA A 117 7.45 -4.21 1.01
N PHE A 118 6.22 -4.38 1.51
CA PHE A 118 5.02 -3.83 0.90
C PHE A 118 5.08 -2.30 0.81
N LEU A 119 5.40 -1.63 1.92
CA LEU A 119 5.56 -0.17 1.96
C LEU A 119 6.72 0.29 1.07
N ALA A 120 7.82 -0.46 1.01
CA ALA A 120 8.95 -0.12 0.16
C ALA A 120 8.60 -0.17 -1.33
N GLN A 121 7.97 -1.26 -1.77
CA GLN A 121 7.57 -1.42 -3.16
C GLN A 121 6.52 -0.37 -3.55
N THR A 122 5.46 -0.24 -2.76
CA THR A 122 4.39 0.72 -3.05
C THR A 122 4.88 2.17 -2.99
N SER A 123 5.74 2.53 -2.04
CA SER A 123 6.32 3.88 -2.01
C SER A 123 7.29 4.14 -3.17
N TYR A 124 7.95 3.13 -3.73
CA TYR A 124 8.73 3.31 -4.95
C TYR A 124 7.80 3.55 -6.17
N GLU A 125 6.76 2.73 -6.32
CA GLU A 125 5.81 2.80 -7.43
C GLU A 125 5.00 4.12 -7.46
N SER A 126 4.75 4.73 -6.30
CA SER A 126 3.86 5.89 -6.16
C SER A 126 4.57 7.21 -5.83
N ASP A 127 5.89 7.29 -6.07
CA ASP A 127 6.70 8.46 -5.74
C ASP A 127 6.56 8.88 -4.26
N LYS A 128 6.77 7.91 -3.38
CA LYS A 128 6.59 8.01 -1.92
C LYS A 128 5.19 8.46 -1.55
N PHE A 129 4.19 7.88 -2.21
CA PHE A 129 2.77 8.19 -2.01
C PHE A 129 2.42 9.64 -2.38
N GLN A 130 3.08 10.23 -3.38
CA GLN A 130 2.73 11.54 -3.93
C GLN A 130 1.95 11.44 -5.24
N ALA A 131 2.07 10.32 -5.96
CA ALA A 131 1.40 10.08 -7.23
C ALA A 131 0.20 9.15 -7.03
N ALA A 132 -1.03 9.67 -7.11
CA ALA A 132 -2.25 8.85 -7.19
C ALA A 132 -2.36 8.10 -8.52
N GLU A 133 -1.84 8.70 -9.58
CA GLU A 133 -1.93 8.22 -10.95
C GLU A 133 -0.59 8.43 -11.67
N GLU A 134 -0.37 7.65 -12.72
CA GLU A 134 0.78 7.76 -13.59
C GLU A 134 0.93 9.19 -14.15
N TYR A 135 2.12 9.77 -14.03
CA TYR A 135 2.34 11.19 -14.39
C TYR A 135 2.06 11.49 -15.86
N ALA A 136 2.30 10.52 -16.76
CA ALA A 136 2.12 10.69 -18.19
C ALA A 136 0.70 10.36 -18.69
N ARG A 137 -0.28 10.15 -17.79
CA ARG A 137 -1.65 9.74 -18.15
C ARG A 137 -2.31 10.62 -19.20
N ASP A 138 -2.09 11.92 -19.16
CA ASP A 138 -2.68 12.89 -20.10
C ASP A 138 -2.13 12.76 -21.53
N SER A 139 -1.01 12.06 -21.71
CA SER A 139 -0.41 11.78 -23.02
C SER A 139 -0.91 10.47 -23.66
N TYR A 140 -1.70 9.69 -22.93
CA TYR A 140 -2.11 8.36 -23.34
C TYR A 140 -3.43 8.36 -24.11
N THR A 141 -3.50 7.52 -25.14
CA THR A 141 -4.76 7.20 -25.80
C THR A 141 -5.56 6.19 -24.98
N GLU A 142 -6.84 6.02 -25.26
CA GLU A 142 -7.68 4.97 -24.64
C GLU A 142 -7.16 3.54 -24.88
N TRP A 143 -6.31 3.36 -25.90
CA TRP A 143 -5.72 2.07 -26.25
C TRP A 143 -4.44 1.74 -25.46
N GLN A 144 -3.84 2.75 -24.83
CA GLN A 144 -2.71 2.53 -23.93
C GLN A 144 -3.19 1.75 -22.70
N TYR A 145 -2.49 0.65 -22.39
CA TYR A 145 -2.89 -0.33 -21.36
C TYR A 145 -4.27 -0.97 -21.59
N CYS A 146 -4.77 -0.96 -22.82
CA CYS A 146 -5.97 -1.70 -23.20
C CYS A 146 -5.59 -2.93 -24.03
N ASP A 147 -5.72 -4.11 -23.43
CA ASP A 147 -5.70 -5.37 -24.18
C ASP A 147 -7.12 -5.81 -24.51
N ASN A 148 -7.63 -5.32 -25.63
CA ASN A 148 -8.97 -5.63 -26.10
C ASN A 148 -9.13 -7.06 -26.63
N THR A 149 -8.05 -7.84 -26.70
CA THR A 149 -8.08 -9.23 -27.23
C THR A 149 -8.42 -10.25 -26.14
N THR A 150 -8.04 -9.98 -24.90
CA THR A 150 -8.32 -10.86 -23.76
C THR A 150 -9.66 -10.51 -23.12
N TYR A 151 -9.90 -9.21 -22.90
CA TYR A 151 -11.15 -8.69 -22.34
C TYR A 151 -11.48 -7.33 -22.97
N PRO A 152 -12.74 -7.08 -23.35
CA PRO A 152 -13.11 -5.77 -23.89
C PRO A 152 -12.84 -4.64 -22.90
N CYS A 153 -12.22 -3.57 -23.37
CA CYS A 153 -12.06 -2.35 -22.60
C CYS A 153 -13.39 -1.59 -22.58
N SER A 154 -13.79 -1.09 -21.40
CA SER A 154 -14.96 -0.24 -21.29
C SER A 154 -14.78 1.06 -22.08
N PRO A 155 -15.78 1.48 -22.90
CA PRO A 155 -15.67 2.69 -23.71
C PRO A 155 -15.32 3.94 -22.91
N GLY A 156 -14.34 4.72 -23.38
CA GLY A 156 -13.91 5.97 -22.74
C GLY A 156 -13.18 5.79 -21.40
N ARG A 157 -12.76 4.56 -21.05
CA ARG A 157 -12.00 4.28 -19.82
C ARG A 157 -10.53 4.04 -20.13
N HIS A 158 -9.68 4.52 -19.22
CA HIS A 158 -8.22 4.42 -19.31
C HIS A 158 -7.68 3.59 -18.14
N TYR A 159 -6.71 2.71 -18.43
CA TYR A 159 -6.15 1.75 -17.47
C TYR A 159 -4.66 1.99 -17.21
N HIS A 160 -4.24 3.26 -17.19
CA HIS A 160 -2.92 3.68 -16.73
C HIS A 160 -2.70 3.37 -15.25
N GLY A 161 -1.46 3.49 -14.78
CA GLY A 161 -1.09 3.23 -13.39
C GLY A 161 -1.90 4.09 -12.42
N ARG A 162 -2.55 3.44 -11.44
CA ARG A 162 -3.22 4.11 -10.30
C ARG A 162 -2.90 3.44 -8.98
N GLY A 163 -2.95 4.22 -7.91
CA GLY A 163 -2.78 3.75 -6.55
C GLY A 163 -1.33 3.36 -6.21
N PRO A 164 -1.14 2.74 -5.03
CA PRO A 164 0.17 2.62 -4.39
C PRO A 164 1.11 1.71 -5.17
N LEU A 165 0.57 0.70 -5.88
CA LEU A 165 1.37 -0.21 -6.69
C LEU A 165 1.31 0.12 -8.19
N GLN A 166 0.64 1.22 -8.59
CA GLN A 166 0.40 1.61 -9.98
C GLN A 166 -0.31 0.53 -10.82
N LEU A 167 -1.51 0.10 -10.37
CA LEU A 167 -2.35 -0.86 -11.10
C LEU A 167 -2.57 -0.39 -12.54
N SER A 168 -2.06 -1.15 -13.51
CA SER A 168 -2.18 -0.87 -14.94
C SER A 168 -2.83 -2.05 -15.67
N TRP A 169 -3.34 -1.81 -16.86
CA TRP A 169 -3.99 -2.77 -17.76
C TRP A 169 -5.43 -3.16 -17.40
N ASN A 170 -6.32 -3.11 -18.41
CA ASN A 170 -7.74 -3.46 -18.29
C ASN A 170 -7.99 -4.83 -17.62
N TYR A 171 -7.20 -5.84 -17.95
CA TYR A 171 -7.35 -7.17 -17.36
C TYR A 171 -7.05 -7.19 -15.86
N ASN A 172 -6.13 -6.34 -15.37
CA ASN A 172 -5.84 -6.26 -13.93
C ASN A 172 -6.95 -5.53 -13.18
N TYR A 173 -7.49 -4.45 -13.74
CA TYR A 173 -8.66 -3.78 -13.17
C TYR A 173 -9.87 -4.73 -13.09
N LEU A 174 -10.10 -5.55 -14.14
CA LEU A 174 -11.15 -6.58 -14.11
C LEU A 174 -10.93 -7.61 -13.00
N LEU A 175 -9.72 -8.17 -12.88
CA LEU A 175 -9.42 -9.23 -11.91
C LEU A 175 -9.42 -8.70 -10.47
N ALA A 176 -8.84 -7.52 -10.23
CA ALA A 176 -8.89 -6.84 -8.95
C ALA A 176 -10.34 -6.52 -8.55
N GLY A 177 -11.13 -5.96 -9.49
CA GLY A 177 -12.52 -5.65 -9.25
C GLY A 177 -13.34 -6.88 -8.85
N LYS A 178 -13.19 -8.00 -9.56
CA LYS A 178 -13.84 -9.27 -9.20
C LYS A 178 -13.46 -9.77 -7.81
N ALA A 179 -12.18 -9.70 -7.44
CA ALA A 179 -11.72 -10.18 -6.13
C ALA A 179 -12.18 -9.27 -4.98
N LEU A 180 -12.32 -7.97 -5.25
CA LEU A 180 -12.70 -6.96 -4.27
C LEU A 180 -14.21 -6.74 -4.17
N ASP A 181 -14.99 -7.30 -5.09
CA ASP A 181 -16.43 -7.04 -5.28
C ASP A 181 -16.71 -5.56 -5.66
N LEU A 182 -15.93 -5.07 -6.63
CA LEU A 182 -15.97 -3.70 -7.15
C LEU A 182 -15.94 -3.71 -8.68
N ASP A 183 -16.70 -2.82 -9.33
CA ASP A 183 -16.66 -2.67 -10.79
C ASP A 183 -15.53 -1.74 -11.24
N LEU A 184 -14.28 -2.19 -11.06
CA LEU A 184 -13.08 -1.41 -11.40
C LEU A 184 -12.80 -1.36 -12.91
N LEU A 185 -13.40 -2.25 -13.72
CA LEU A 185 -13.28 -2.17 -15.18
C LEU A 185 -14.06 -0.96 -15.71
N ASN A 186 -15.30 -0.75 -15.25
CA ASN A 186 -16.09 0.41 -15.67
C ASN A 186 -15.80 1.68 -14.85
N ASN A 187 -15.23 1.55 -13.65
CA ASN A 187 -14.94 2.66 -12.74
C ASN A 187 -13.47 2.63 -12.25
N PRO A 188 -12.48 2.70 -13.16
CA PRO A 188 -11.07 2.58 -12.79
C PRO A 188 -10.58 3.74 -11.91
N ASP A 189 -11.22 4.91 -11.98
CA ASP A 189 -10.86 6.10 -11.20
C ASP A 189 -11.06 5.92 -9.69
N LEU A 190 -11.85 4.92 -9.25
CA LEU A 190 -11.98 4.57 -7.83
C LEU A 190 -10.63 4.27 -7.18
N VAL A 191 -9.69 3.68 -7.92
CA VAL A 191 -8.35 3.35 -7.42
C VAL A 191 -7.53 4.61 -7.05
N ALA A 192 -7.83 5.76 -7.66
CA ALA A 192 -7.15 7.03 -7.41
C ALA A 192 -7.98 8.03 -6.58
N THR A 193 -9.17 7.66 -6.13
CA THR A 193 -10.10 8.58 -5.45
C THR A 193 -10.64 8.06 -4.12
N ASP A 194 -10.69 6.73 -3.93
CA ASP A 194 -11.13 6.13 -2.68
C ASP A 194 -9.93 5.63 -1.86
N THR A 195 -9.83 6.13 -0.63
CA THR A 195 -8.70 5.89 0.29
C THR A 195 -8.57 4.43 0.71
N THR A 196 -9.63 3.64 0.65
CA THR A 196 -9.59 2.21 0.99
C THR A 196 -9.35 1.38 -0.27
N VAL A 197 -10.03 1.67 -1.37
CA VAL A 197 -9.88 0.95 -2.65
C VAL A 197 -8.45 1.05 -3.19
N THR A 198 -7.81 2.21 -3.03
CA THR A 198 -6.42 2.41 -3.46
C THR A 198 -5.48 1.37 -2.83
N TRP A 199 -5.58 1.16 -1.51
CA TRP A 199 -4.77 0.17 -0.79
C TRP A 199 -5.24 -1.26 -1.05
N MET A 200 -6.55 -1.49 -1.20
CA MET A 200 -7.10 -2.81 -1.50
C MET A 200 -6.56 -3.37 -2.83
N THR A 201 -6.35 -2.53 -3.85
CA THR A 201 -5.80 -3.01 -5.12
C THR A 201 -4.31 -3.38 -5.03
N ALA A 202 -3.52 -2.65 -4.25
CA ALA A 202 -2.13 -3.00 -3.97
C ALA A 202 -2.02 -4.30 -3.17
N LEU A 203 -2.84 -4.46 -2.12
CA LEU A 203 -2.91 -5.69 -1.34
C LEU A 203 -3.44 -6.86 -2.16
N TRP A 204 -4.43 -6.64 -3.04
CA TRP A 204 -4.91 -7.67 -3.95
C TRP A 204 -3.77 -8.25 -4.79
N PHE A 205 -2.93 -7.40 -5.41
CA PHE A 205 -1.79 -7.89 -6.17
C PHE A 205 -0.78 -8.63 -5.28
N TRP A 206 -0.52 -8.09 -4.09
CA TRP A 206 0.44 -8.67 -3.14
C TRP A 206 0.03 -10.08 -2.67
N MET A 207 -1.27 -10.28 -2.44
CA MET A 207 -1.85 -11.46 -1.82
C MET A 207 -2.42 -12.47 -2.81
N THR A 208 -2.63 -12.09 -4.06
CA THR A 208 -3.30 -12.94 -5.06
C THR A 208 -2.30 -13.37 -6.11
N PRO A 209 -2.25 -14.65 -6.51
CA PRO A 209 -1.42 -15.09 -7.61
C PRO A 209 -1.97 -14.53 -8.91
N PRO A 210 -1.24 -13.65 -9.60
CA PRO A 210 -1.65 -13.24 -10.92
C PRO A 210 -0.86 -14.05 -12.00
N SER A 211 0.06 -14.90 -11.53
CA SER A 211 0.83 -15.95 -12.17
C SER A 211 1.06 -17.08 -11.13
N ASN A 212 1.95 -18.05 -11.37
CA ASN A 212 2.27 -19.12 -10.39
C ASN A 212 3.05 -18.62 -9.14
N TYR A 213 3.01 -17.32 -8.84
CA TYR A 213 3.79 -16.66 -7.82
C TYR A 213 2.93 -15.66 -7.05
N VAL A 214 3.03 -15.66 -5.71
CA VAL A 214 2.37 -14.72 -4.80
C VAL A 214 3.46 -14.01 -4.01
N VAL A 215 3.40 -12.68 -3.88
CA VAL A 215 4.44 -11.93 -3.17
C VAL A 215 4.42 -12.26 -1.67
N HIS A 216 3.23 -12.28 -1.08
CA HIS A 216 2.98 -12.68 0.32
C HIS A 216 3.72 -13.98 0.71
N ASP A 217 3.63 -15.01 -0.14
CA ASP A 217 4.16 -16.35 0.16
C ASP A 217 5.70 -16.40 0.27
N VAL A 218 6.41 -15.43 -0.33
CA VAL A 218 7.88 -15.46 -0.42
C VAL A 218 8.57 -14.32 0.34
N VAL A 219 7.88 -13.18 0.51
CA VAL A 219 8.55 -11.90 0.81
C VAL A 219 9.22 -11.85 2.18
N ALA A 220 8.67 -12.56 3.16
CA ALA A 220 9.25 -12.65 4.50
C ALA A 220 10.37 -13.70 4.61
N GLY A 221 10.61 -14.49 3.56
CA GLY A 221 11.62 -15.55 3.50
C GLY A 221 12.99 -15.10 2.99
N MET A 222 13.89 -16.07 2.80
CA MET A 222 15.21 -15.84 2.22
C MET A 222 15.08 -15.28 0.80
N ASP A 223 15.81 -14.21 0.49
CA ASP A 223 15.79 -13.50 -0.79
C ASP A 223 14.41 -12.90 -1.15
N GLY A 224 13.48 -12.84 -0.18
CA GLY A 224 12.08 -12.51 -0.40
C GLY A 224 11.85 -11.12 -1.01
N PHE A 225 12.66 -10.13 -0.62
CA PHE A 225 12.57 -8.79 -1.20
C PHE A 225 13.01 -8.77 -2.67
N ALA A 226 14.11 -9.43 -3.02
CA ALA A 226 14.55 -9.55 -4.40
C ALA A 226 13.50 -10.25 -5.29
N LEU A 227 12.86 -11.32 -4.76
CA LEU A 227 11.76 -12.00 -5.44
C LEU A 227 10.55 -11.09 -5.63
N SER A 228 10.21 -10.24 -4.66
CA SER A 228 9.11 -9.27 -4.80
C SER A 228 9.34 -8.31 -5.97
N THR A 229 10.55 -7.76 -6.13
CA THR A 229 10.91 -6.92 -7.29
C THR A 229 10.77 -7.69 -8.60
N LYS A 230 11.22 -8.95 -8.63
CA LYS A 230 11.07 -9.82 -9.81
C LYS A 230 9.62 -10.08 -10.17
N TYR A 231 8.73 -10.26 -9.18
CA TYR A 231 7.30 -10.49 -9.42
C TYR A 231 6.55 -9.24 -9.84
N ILE A 232 6.94 -8.07 -9.32
CA ILE A 232 6.32 -6.78 -9.65
C ILE A 232 6.76 -6.30 -11.04
N ASN A 233 8.07 -6.28 -11.32
CA ASN A 233 8.59 -5.68 -12.55
C ASN A 233 9.85 -6.37 -13.11
N GLY A 234 9.98 -7.68 -12.90
CA GLY A 234 11.20 -8.40 -13.27
C GLY A 234 11.54 -8.37 -14.76
N GLY A 235 10.56 -8.24 -15.65
CA GLY A 235 10.80 -8.10 -17.08
C GLY A 235 11.55 -6.83 -17.47
N LEU A 236 11.44 -5.77 -16.67
CA LEU A 236 12.12 -4.49 -16.89
C LEU A 236 13.36 -4.31 -16.01
N GLU A 237 13.38 -4.89 -14.81
CA GLU A 237 14.39 -4.57 -13.79
C GLU A 237 15.33 -5.72 -13.44
N CYS A 238 14.99 -6.97 -13.75
CA CYS A 238 15.73 -8.13 -13.27
C CYS A 238 16.32 -8.98 -14.39
N GLY A 239 17.60 -9.32 -14.25
CA GLY A 239 18.34 -10.17 -15.18
C GLY A 239 19.13 -9.38 -16.21
N VAL A 240 20.08 -10.05 -16.86
CA VAL A 240 21.12 -9.41 -17.69
C VAL A 240 20.60 -8.58 -18.87
N ASN A 241 19.38 -8.89 -19.35
CA ASN A 241 18.78 -8.24 -20.51
C ASN A 241 17.69 -7.21 -20.14
N ALA A 242 17.47 -6.96 -18.84
CA ALA A 242 16.44 -6.02 -18.43
C ALA A 242 16.88 -4.58 -18.77
N PRO A 243 16.01 -3.73 -19.35
CA PRO A 243 16.37 -2.37 -19.74
C PRO A 243 16.63 -1.42 -18.56
N ASN A 244 16.03 -1.67 -17.39
CA ASN A 244 15.98 -0.75 -16.25
C ASN A 244 16.60 -1.36 -14.98
N ARG A 245 17.70 -2.11 -15.11
CA ARG A 245 18.30 -2.87 -14.00
C ARG A 245 18.65 -2.03 -12.77
N ALA A 246 19.09 -0.79 -12.97
CA ALA A 246 19.47 0.11 -11.90
C ALA A 246 18.32 0.49 -10.96
N ASN A 247 17.06 0.33 -11.40
CA ASN A 247 15.88 0.67 -10.60
C ASN A 247 15.75 -0.16 -9.32
N GLU A 248 16.30 -1.38 -9.30
CA GLU A 248 16.28 -2.20 -8.09
C GLU A 248 16.97 -1.51 -6.92
N LEU A 249 17.99 -0.68 -7.18
CA LEU A 249 18.74 0.03 -6.13
C LEU A 249 17.82 0.99 -5.36
N HIS A 250 16.90 1.65 -6.06
CA HIS A 250 15.92 2.53 -5.41
C HIS A 250 14.90 1.75 -4.58
N ARG A 251 14.45 0.58 -5.06
CA ARG A 251 13.58 -0.31 -4.27
C ARG A 251 14.29 -0.80 -3.00
N ILE A 252 15.58 -1.16 -3.11
CA ILE A 252 16.41 -1.57 -1.99
C ILE A 252 16.57 -0.43 -0.98
N ASP A 253 16.80 0.81 -1.44
CA ASP A 253 16.89 1.98 -0.56
C ASP A 253 15.60 2.21 0.22
N HIS A 254 14.44 2.05 -0.43
CA HIS A 254 13.15 2.13 0.24
C HIS A 254 13.00 1.00 1.27
N TYR A 255 13.38 -0.23 0.93
CA TYR A 255 13.26 -1.38 1.82
C TYR A 255 14.16 -1.28 3.05
N ASN A 256 15.40 -0.84 2.88
CA ASN A 256 16.32 -0.62 4.00
C ASN A 256 15.75 0.40 5.00
N LYS A 257 15.17 1.51 4.51
CA LYS A 257 14.51 2.52 5.37
C LYS A 257 13.31 1.95 6.10
N MET A 258 12.50 1.13 5.43
CA MET A 258 11.34 0.51 6.08
C MET A 258 11.75 -0.57 7.09
N CYS A 259 12.81 -1.33 6.82
CA CYS A 259 13.38 -2.30 7.76
C CYS A 259 13.91 -1.59 9.02
N GLU A 260 14.63 -0.48 8.86
CA GLU A 260 15.10 0.35 9.97
C GLU A 260 13.92 0.88 10.80
N LEU A 261 12.88 1.40 10.16
CA LEU A 261 11.67 1.89 10.83
C LEU A 261 10.99 0.78 11.66
N MET A 262 10.98 -0.45 11.17
CA MET A 262 10.32 -1.59 11.81
C MET A 262 11.21 -2.36 12.79
N ASP A 263 12.49 -1.99 12.90
CA ASP A 263 13.50 -2.69 13.69
C ASP A 263 13.64 -4.18 13.29
N VAL A 264 13.82 -4.41 11.98
CA VAL A 264 14.10 -5.73 11.40
C VAL A 264 15.24 -5.65 10.40
N GLN A 265 15.79 -6.80 10.03
CA GLN A 265 16.82 -6.92 9.01
C GLN A 265 16.30 -7.68 7.77
N PRO A 266 16.72 -7.30 6.56
CA PRO A 266 16.54 -8.12 5.36
C PRO A 266 17.04 -9.55 5.53
N LEU A 267 16.45 -10.50 4.80
CA LEU A 267 16.94 -11.88 4.72
C LEU A 267 17.49 -12.16 3.32
N GLY A 268 18.76 -12.55 3.26
CA GLY A 268 19.41 -12.90 2.00
C GLY A 268 19.60 -11.70 1.08
N LYS A 269 19.52 -11.96 -0.22
CA LYS A 269 19.66 -10.98 -1.30
C LYS A 269 18.46 -10.04 -1.34
N THR A 270 18.74 -8.75 -1.48
CA THR A 270 17.73 -7.71 -1.74
C THR A 270 17.69 -7.28 -3.21
N ALA A 271 18.79 -7.49 -3.94
CA ALA A 271 18.89 -7.24 -5.38
C ALA A 271 18.34 -8.44 -6.18
N CYS A 272 17.48 -8.15 -7.15
CA CYS A 272 16.92 -9.15 -8.05
C CYS A 272 17.84 -9.50 -9.22
N ASN A 273 18.82 -8.64 -9.52
CA ASN A 273 19.85 -8.93 -10.52
C ASN A 273 20.90 -9.94 -10.06
N ASP A 274 20.93 -10.24 -8.76
CA ASP A 274 21.81 -11.23 -8.16
C ASP A 274 21.12 -12.59 -7.92
N LEU A 275 19.82 -12.71 -8.23
CA LEU A 275 19.02 -13.94 -8.01
C LEU A 275 19.48 -15.13 -8.86
#